data_AF-A0A838VTC4-F1
#
_entry.id   AF-A0A838VTC4-F1
#
_cell.length_a   1.000
_cell.length_b   1.000
_cell.length_c   1.000
_cell.angle_alpha   90.00
_cell.angle_beta   90.00
_cell.angle_gamma   90.00
#
_symmetry.space_group_name_H-M   'P 1'
#
loop_
_entity.id
_entity.type
_entity.pdbx_description
1 polymer ?
#
loop_
_entity_poly.entity_id
_entity_poly.type
_entity_poly.pdbx_seq_one_letter_code
_entity_poly.pdbx_strand_id
1 'polypeptide(L)'
;SDVFGSDICTCRPYLAHGIEVCVQTAQEGGVGIIIYCRKEGRALGEVTKFLVYNARKRQVGGDRADAYFSRTECVAGVQDMRFQELMPDVLHWLGISRIDRMVSMSNLKFDAIINSGIEIVERVAIPDDLIPPDARVEIEAKKAAGYYTEGVVLDELGLAEIKGRALEV
;
A
#
# COMPACT_ATOMS: atom_id res chain seq x y z
N SER A 1 7.49 7.13 6.18
CA SER A 1 7.25 6.00 7.11
C SER A 1 8.46 5.10 7.10
N ASP A 2 8.97 4.73 5.93
CA ASP A 2 10.11 3.81 5.74
C ASP A 2 11.34 4.20 6.57
N VAL A 3 11.67 5.49 6.63
CA VAL A 3 12.78 6.02 7.45
C VAL A 3 12.30 6.55 8.81
N PHE A 4 11.31 7.45 8.81
CA PHE A 4 10.89 8.19 10.01
C PHE A 4 9.89 7.47 10.94
N GLY A 5 9.60 6.18 10.70
CA GLY A 5 8.83 5.37 11.65
C GLY A 5 7.31 5.61 11.72
N SER A 6 6.76 6.57 10.96
CA SER A 6 5.32 6.92 10.98
C SER A 6 4.37 5.71 10.91
N ASP A 7 3.34 5.75 11.76
CA ASP A 7 2.32 4.74 12.01
C ASP A 7 0.98 5.00 11.31
N ILE A 8 0.85 6.11 10.56
CA ILE A 8 -0.38 6.47 9.81
C ILE A 8 -0.57 5.66 8.52
N CYS A 9 0.47 4.92 8.10
CA CYS A 9 0.46 4.14 6.88
C CYS A 9 1.20 2.81 7.05
N THR A 10 0.93 1.87 6.16
CA THR A 10 1.54 0.54 6.18
C THR A 10 2.84 0.43 5.38
N CYS A 11 3.37 1.51 4.82
CA CYS A 11 4.58 1.46 3.98
C CYS A 11 5.77 0.76 4.66
N ARG A 12 6.14 1.18 5.88
CA ARG A 12 7.24 0.55 6.63
C ARG A 12 6.93 -0.89 7.05
N PRO A 13 5.78 -1.21 7.67
CA PRO A 13 5.39 -2.60 7.93
C PRO A 13 5.47 -3.50 6.69
N TYR A 14 5.01 -3.00 5.54
CA TYR A 14 5.04 -3.76 4.29
C TYR A 14 6.46 -3.99 3.78
N LEU A 15 7.34 -2.97 3.88
CA LEU A 15 8.75 -3.10 3.53
C LEU A 15 9.45 -4.14 4.42
N ALA A 16 9.23 -4.07 5.73
CA ALA A 16 9.82 -5.01 6.69
C ALA A 16 9.33 -6.44 6.44
N HIS A 17 8.02 -6.63 6.25
CA HIS A 17 7.45 -7.93 5.94
C HIS A 17 7.96 -8.48 4.60
N GLY A 18 8.06 -7.63 3.56
CA GLY A 18 8.65 -8.04 2.28
C GLY A 18 10.09 -8.52 2.44
N ILE A 19 10.91 -7.81 3.23
CA ILE A 19 12.30 -8.21 3.51
C ILE A 19 12.33 -9.55 4.25
N GLU A 20 11.48 -9.73 5.25
CA GLU A 20 11.36 -10.99 6.00
C GLU A 20 11.03 -12.16 5.07
N VAL A 21 10.00 -12.02 4.22
CA VAL A 21 9.64 -13.04 3.22
C VAL A 21 10.79 -13.31 2.26
N CYS A 22 11.51 -12.27 1.82
CA CYS A 22 12.68 -12.46 0.95
C CYS A 22 13.81 -13.25 1.63
N VAL A 23 14.07 -13.01 2.91
CA VAL A 23 15.07 -13.74 3.70
C VAL A 23 14.63 -15.19 3.89
N GLN A 24 13.37 -15.45 4.23
CA GLN A 24 12.81 -16.80 4.35
C GLN A 24 12.94 -17.56 3.02
N THR A 25 12.53 -16.96 1.90
CA THR A 25 12.68 -17.55 0.57
C THR A 25 14.14 -17.91 0.26
N ALA A 26 15.10 -17.05 0.62
CA ALA A 26 16.52 -17.35 0.44
C ALA A 26 17.01 -18.51 1.31
N GLN A 27 16.52 -18.62 2.56
CA GLN A 27 16.83 -19.73 3.46
C GLN A 27 16.27 -21.07 2.96
N GLU A 28 15.13 -21.04 2.26
CA GLU A 28 14.50 -22.19 1.63
C GLU A 28 15.14 -22.59 0.28
N GLY A 29 16.19 -21.87 -0.14
CA GLY A 29 16.93 -22.14 -1.39
C GLY A 29 16.40 -21.41 -2.62
N GLY A 30 15.44 -20.49 -2.44
CA GLY A 30 14.95 -19.58 -3.48
C GLY A 30 15.70 -18.24 -3.55
N VAL A 31 15.10 -17.26 -4.22
CA VAL A 31 15.64 -15.89 -4.32
C VAL A 31 14.55 -14.89 -3.94
N GLY A 32 14.82 -14.09 -2.91
CA GLY A 32 13.98 -12.95 -2.54
C GLY A 32 14.43 -11.66 -3.23
N ILE A 33 13.49 -10.88 -3.74
CA ILE A 33 13.78 -9.62 -4.45
C ILE A 33 12.89 -8.50 -3.91
N ILE A 34 13.51 -7.38 -3.52
CA ILE A 34 12.82 -6.14 -3.17
C ILE A 34 13.06 -5.09 -4.24
N ILE A 35 11.98 -4.62 -4.87
CA ILE A 35 12.02 -3.50 -5.80
C ILE A 35 11.54 -2.24 -5.07
N TYR A 36 12.48 -1.34 -4.77
CA TYR A 36 12.19 -0.09 -4.09
C TYR A 36 11.94 1.05 -5.09
N CYS A 37 10.70 1.22 -5.53
CA CYS A 37 10.32 2.29 -6.45
C CYS A 37 10.27 3.64 -5.74
N ARG A 38 11.13 4.59 -6.14
CA ARG A 38 11.18 5.97 -5.59
C ARG A 38 10.05 6.88 -6.12
N LYS A 39 8.79 6.42 -5.98
CA LYS A 39 7.56 7.13 -6.39
C LYS A 39 6.76 7.56 -5.16
N GLU A 40 7.32 8.45 -4.35
CA GLU A 40 6.75 8.89 -3.07
C GLU A 40 5.35 9.52 -3.24
N GLY A 41 4.46 9.28 -2.27
CA GLY A 41 3.14 9.89 -2.22
C GLY A 41 2.25 9.52 -3.40
N ARG A 42 2.34 8.30 -3.93
CA ARG A 42 1.68 7.92 -5.20
C ARG A 42 2.13 8.79 -6.37
N ALA A 43 3.44 9.08 -6.42
CA ALA A 43 4.07 10.01 -7.36
C ALA A 43 3.59 11.49 -7.24
N LEU A 44 2.88 11.85 -6.17
CA LEU A 44 2.52 13.24 -5.85
C LEU A 44 3.64 14.00 -5.12
N GLY A 45 4.65 13.28 -4.65
CA GLY A 45 5.75 13.83 -3.84
C GLY A 45 5.43 13.95 -2.35
N GLU A 46 6.49 14.16 -1.57
CA GLU A 46 6.44 14.16 -0.11
C GLU A 46 5.66 15.35 0.47
N VAL A 47 5.81 16.55 -0.12
CA VAL A 47 5.11 17.76 0.34
C VAL A 47 3.60 17.58 0.25
N THR A 48 3.10 17.14 -0.91
CA THR A 48 1.67 16.88 -1.13
C THR A 48 1.15 15.81 -0.17
N LYS A 49 1.93 14.75 0.07
CA LYS A 49 1.58 13.70 1.05
C LYS A 49 1.37 14.27 2.45
N PHE A 50 2.24 15.17 2.92
CA PHE A 50 2.07 15.81 4.23
C PHE A 50 0.86 16.75 4.28
N LEU A 51 0.57 17.46 3.19
CA LEU A 51 -0.66 18.26 3.09
C LEU A 51 -1.90 17.37 3.19
N VAL A 52 -1.92 16.23 2.49
CA VAL A 52 -3.00 15.23 2.57
C VAL A 52 -3.15 14.66 3.98
N TYR A 53 -2.06 14.28 4.65
CA TYR A 53 -2.12 13.77 6.02
C TYR A 53 -2.67 14.81 7.01
N ASN A 54 -2.24 16.06 6.88
CA ASN A 54 -2.76 17.16 7.68
C ASN A 54 -4.26 17.41 7.41
N ALA A 55 -4.67 17.43 6.14
CA ALA A 55 -6.07 17.62 5.75
C ALA A 55 -6.96 16.48 6.26
N ARG A 56 -6.48 15.23 6.17
CA ARG A 56 -7.17 14.04 6.70
C ARG A 56 -7.39 14.11 8.20
N LYS A 57 -6.38 14.51 8.98
CA LYS A 57 -6.49 14.61 10.44
C LYS A 57 -7.35 15.79 10.90
N ARG A 58 -7.35 16.92 10.17
CA ARG A 58 -8.05 18.16 10.55
C ARG A 58 -9.48 18.29 10.01
N GLN A 59 -9.95 17.38 9.17
CA GLN A 59 -11.33 17.41 8.70
C GLN A 59 -12.32 17.16 9.84
N VAL A 60 -13.57 17.61 9.66
CA VAL A 60 -14.67 17.29 10.58
C VAL A 60 -14.83 15.77 10.68
N GLY A 61 -14.84 15.26 11.91
CA GLY A 61 -14.92 13.82 12.19
C GLY A 61 -13.56 13.09 12.18
N GLY A 62 -12.45 13.80 12.01
CA GLY A 62 -11.09 13.24 12.08
C GLY A 62 -10.67 12.44 10.84
N ASP A 63 -9.60 11.67 10.99
CA ASP A 63 -9.08 10.81 9.92
C ASP A 63 -9.91 9.54 9.79
N ARG A 64 -10.71 9.41 8.73
CA ARG A 64 -11.66 8.32 8.53
C ARG A 64 -11.42 7.56 7.23
N ALA A 65 -11.74 6.27 7.20
CA ALA A 65 -11.45 5.42 6.04
C ALA A 65 -12.35 5.75 4.83
N ASP A 66 -13.62 6.08 5.05
CA ASP A 66 -14.58 6.51 4.02
C ASP A 66 -14.10 7.75 3.24
N ALA A 67 -13.39 8.66 3.92
CA ALA A 67 -12.89 9.91 3.35
C ALA A 67 -11.44 9.82 2.84
N TYR A 68 -10.80 8.65 2.87
CA TYR A 68 -9.36 8.52 2.62
C TYR A 68 -8.95 9.01 1.22
N PHE A 69 -9.61 8.53 0.17
CA PHE A 69 -9.27 8.85 -1.22
C PHE A 69 -9.74 10.24 -1.63
N SER A 70 -10.95 10.64 -1.21
CA SER A 70 -11.51 11.96 -1.52
C SER A 70 -10.65 13.09 -0.95
N ARG A 71 -10.00 12.90 0.19
CA ARG A 71 -9.04 13.89 0.72
C ARG A 71 -7.77 14.01 -0.09
N THR A 72 -7.29 12.91 -0.66
CA THR A 72 -6.14 12.96 -1.58
C THR A 72 -6.51 13.76 -2.83
N GLU A 73 -7.65 13.46 -3.43
CA GLU A 73 -8.16 14.13 -4.62
C GLU A 73 -8.46 15.62 -4.38
N CYS A 74 -9.02 15.98 -3.23
CA CYS A 74 -9.28 17.38 -2.86
C CYS A 74 -8.00 18.24 -2.80
N VAL A 75 -6.87 17.65 -2.40
CA VAL A 75 -5.59 18.36 -2.26
C VAL A 75 -4.77 18.31 -3.55
N ALA A 76 -4.78 17.17 -4.23
CA ALA A 76 -3.88 16.89 -5.36
C ALA A 76 -4.56 16.91 -6.74
N GLY A 77 -5.89 16.99 -6.79
CA GLY A 77 -6.69 16.87 -8.02
C GLY A 77 -6.81 15.44 -8.58
N VAL A 78 -6.02 14.50 -8.07
CA VAL A 78 -5.99 13.09 -8.48
C VAL A 78 -5.64 12.18 -7.30
N GLN A 79 -6.05 10.92 -7.36
CA GLN A 79 -5.80 9.95 -6.29
C GLN A 79 -4.45 9.22 -6.41
N ASP A 80 -3.93 9.07 -7.63
CA ASP A 80 -2.69 8.36 -7.93
C ASP A 80 -2.09 8.89 -9.24
N MET A 81 -0.80 9.25 -9.24
CA MET A 81 -0.05 9.66 -10.44
C MET A 81 1.01 8.62 -10.86
N ARG A 82 1.03 7.45 -10.22
CA ARG A 82 1.99 6.40 -10.57
C ARG A 82 1.60 5.77 -11.88
N PHE A 83 2.54 5.79 -12.81
CA PHE A 83 2.51 4.93 -13.99
C PHE A 83 3.06 3.54 -13.58
N GLN A 84 2.16 2.58 -13.34
CA GLN A 84 2.49 1.23 -12.85
C GLN A 84 2.87 0.30 -13.99
N GLU A 85 2.54 0.66 -15.21
CA GLU A 85 2.83 -0.02 -16.47
C GLU A 85 4.34 -0.15 -16.70
N LEU A 86 5.15 0.75 -16.11
CA LEU A 86 6.63 0.67 -16.13
C LEU A 86 7.20 -0.14 -14.95
N MET A 87 6.37 -0.60 -14.01
CA MET A 87 6.84 -1.38 -12.86
C MET A 87 7.47 -2.73 -13.29
N PRO A 88 6.96 -3.45 -14.30
CA PRO A 88 7.54 -4.72 -14.73
C PRO A 88 8.91 -4.61 -15.41
N ASP A 89 9.35 -3.43 -15.86
CA ASP A 89 10.60 -3.24 -16.61
C ASP A 89 11.82 -3.84 -15.89
N VAL A 90 11.92 -3.61 -14.57
CA VAL A 90 13.02 -4.17 -13.77
C VAL A 90 12.91 -5.68 -13.60
N LEU A 91 11.69 -6.23 -13.55
CA LEU A 91 11.47 -7.67 -13.47
C LEU A 91 11.91 -8.34 -14.78
N HIS A 92 11.54 -7.76 -15.92
CA HIS A 92 11.98 -8.22 -17.24
C HIS A 92 13.49 -8.08 -17.42
N TRP A 93 14.08 -6.98 -16.96
CA TRP A 93 15.52 -6.79 -17.00
C TRP A 93 16.27 -7.85 -16.19
N LEU A 94 15.71 -8.29 -15.06
CA LEU A 94 16.22 -9.42 -14.27
C LEU A 94 15.93 -10.80 -14.89
N GLY A 95 15.19 -10.87 -15.99
CA GLY A 95 14.81 -12.12 -16.65
C GLY A 95 13.72 -12.92 -15.94
N ILE A 96 12.93 -12.27 -15.06
CA ILE A 96 11.87 -12.93 -14.29
C ILE A 96 10.66 -13.18 -15.21
N SER A 97 10.23 -14.43 -15.28
CA SER A 97 9.02 -14.86 -16.01
C SER A 97 7.91 -15.38 -15.10
N ARG A 98 8.24 -15.72 -13.85
CA ARG A 98 7.32 -16.27 -12.84
C ARG A 98 7.72 -15.77 -11.45
N ILE A 99 6.73 -15.38 -10.67
CA ILE A 99 6.85 -14.97 -9.28
C ILE A 99 5.99 -15.92 -8.46
N ASP A 100 6.60 -16.79 -7.67
CA ASP A 100 5.85 -17.70 -6.79
C ASP A 100 5.05 -16.90 -5.76
N ARG A 101 5.69 -15.94 -5.08
CA ARG A 101 5.06 -15.18 -3.99
C ARG A 101 5.14 -13.68 -4.22
N MET A 102 4.06 -13.05 -4.67
CA MET A 102 3.97 -11.60 -4.78
C MET A 102 3.49 -10.99 -3.47
N VAL A 103 4.41 -10.43 -2.68
CA VAL A 103 4.06 -9.67 -1.46
C VAL A 103 3.53 -8.29 -1.86
N SER A 104 2.22 -8.21 -2.16
CA SER A 104 1.52 -6.97 -2.51
C SER A 104 0.00 -7.12 -2.55
N MET A 105 -0.70 -6.22 -1.85
CA MET A 105 -2.16 -6.09 -1.92
C MET A 105 -2.63 -5.25 -3.12
N SER A 106 -1.75 -4.49 -3.78
CA SER A 106 -2.15 -3.59 -4.86
C SER A 106 -2.57 -4.36 -6.11
N ASN A 107 -3.82 -4.19 -6.56
CA ASN A 107 -4.32 -4.66 -7.85
C ASN A 107 -3.55 -4.01 -9.01
N LEU A 108 -3.34 -2.69 -9.00
CA LEU A 108 -2.60 -1.99 -10.07
C LEU A 108 -1.21 -2.58 -10.34
N LYS A 109 -0.50 -2.99 -9.27
CA LYS A 109 0.80 -3.65 -9.40
C LYS A 109 0.67 -5.06 -9.98
N PHE A 110 -0.31 -5.83 -9.48
CA PHE A 110 -0.57 -7.19 -9.93
C PHE A 110 -0.93 -7.19 -11.42
N ASP A 111 -1.90 -6.36 -11.80
CA ASP A 111 -2.39 -6.23 -13.17
C ASP A 111 -1.26 -5.81 -14.13
N ALA A 112 -0.41 -4.86 -13.73
CA ALA A 112 0.74 -4.45 -14.54
C ALA A 112 1.73 -5.61 -14.80
N ILE A 113 2.00 -6.45 -13.80
CA ILE A 113 2.94 -7.58 -13.93
C ILE A 113 2.34 -8.70 -14.79
N ILE A 114 1.10 -9.12 -14.53
CA ILE A 114 0.49 -10.21 -15.30
C ILE A 114 0.28 -9.81 -16.77
N ASN A 115 -0.10 -8.55 -17.02
CA ASN A 115 -0.33 -8.05 -18.37
C ASN A 115 0.98 -7.87 -19.15
N SER A 116 2.14 -7.84 -18.47
CA SER A 116 3.45 -7.86 -19.10
C SER A 116 3.97 -9.27 -19.40
N GLY A 117 3.20 -10.31 -19.06
CA GLY A 117 3.50 -11.71 -19.35
C GLY A 117 4.26 -12.46 -18.24
N ILE A 118 4.34 -11.89 -17.03
CA ILE A 118 4.95 -12.56 -15.88
C ILE A 118 3.86 -13.29 -15.08
N GLU A 119 4.02 -14.59 -14.87
CA GLU A 119 3.11 -15.39 -14.06
C GLU A 119 3.25 -15.03 -12.57
N ILE A 120 2.14 -14.90 -11.86
CA ILE A 120 2.12 -14.79 -10.39
C ILE A 120 1.32 -15.96 -9.83
N VAL A 121 1.93 -16.76 -8.96
CA VAL A 121 1.31 -17.98 -8.39
C VAL A 121 0.43 -17.62 -7.20
N GLU A 122 0.97 -16.90 -6.21
CA GLU A 122 0.21 -16.42 -5.06
C GLU A 122 0.47 -14.94 -4.75
N ARG A 123 -0.52 -14.31 -4.12
CA ARG A 123 -0.42 -12.95 -3.59
C ARG A 123 -0.41 -13.05 -2.08
N VAL A 124 0.56 -12.40 -1.44
CA VAL A 124 0.71 -12.40 0.01
C VAL A 124 0.30 -11.03 0.55
N ALA A 125 -0.74 -10.99 1.39
CA ALA A 125 -1.15 -9.78 2.10
C ALA A 125 -0.22 -9.51 3.29
N ILE A 126 -0.26 -8.28 3.82
CA ILE A 126 0.45 -8.00 5.07
C ILE A 126 -0.28 -8.68 6.24
N PRO A 127 0.42 -9.33 7.18
CA PRO A 127 -0.16 -9.84 8.40
C PRO A 127 -0.86 -8.76 9.23
N ASP A 128 -2.01 -9.11 9.83
CA ASP A 128 -2.87 -8.18 10.57
C ASP A 128 -2.20 -7.56 11.80
N ASP A 129 -1.33 -8.32 12.46
CA ASP A 129 -0.55 -7.92 13.63
C ASP A 129 0.56 -6.91 13.30
N LEU A 130 0.98 -6.84 12.04
CA LEU A 130 1.94 -5.85 11.56
C LEU A 130 1.30 -4.51 11.17
N ILE A 131 -0.04 -4.42 11.12
CA ILE A 131 -0.75 -3.19 10.74
C ILE A 131 -0.88 -2.27 11.97
N PRO A 132 -0.24 -1.09 11.99
CA PRO A 132 -0.41 -0.15 13.09
C PRO A 132 -1.87 0.30 13.23
N PRO A 133 -2.35 0.60 14.46
CA PRO A 133 -3.74 1.02 14.67
C PRO A 133 -4.19 2.19 13.79
N ASP A 134 -3.37 3.25 13.68
CA ASP A 134 -3.66 4.42 12.86
C ASP A 134 -3.67 4.09 11.35
N ALA A 135 -2.92 3.08 10.91
CA ALA A 135 -2.86 2.65 9.51
C ALA A 135 -4.09 1.82 9.09
N ARG A 136 -4.96 1.41 10.02
CA ARG A 136 -6.25 0.76 9.70
C ARG A 136 -7.11 1.64 8.78
N VAL A 137 -7.05 2.96 8.96
CA VAL A 137 -7.70 3.92 8.07
C VAL A 137 -7.27 3.73 6.61
N GLU A 138 -5.96 3.59 6.38
CA GLU A 138 -5.42 3.37 5.03
C GLU A 138 -5.76 1.98 4.49
N ILE A 139 -5.60 0.93 5.30
CA ILE A 139 -5.79 -0.45 4.84
C ILE A 139 -7.24 -0.74 4.51
N GLU A 140 -8.18 -0.38 5.39
CA GLU A 140 -9.60 -0.66 5.14
C GLU A 140 -10.12 0.14 3.94
N ALA A 141 -9.70 1.40 3.79
CA ALA A 141 -10.00 2.19 2.60
C ALA A 141 -9.47 1.51 1.32
N LYS A 142 -8.22 1.02 1.33
CA LYS A 142 -7.63 0.33 0.18
C LYS A 142 -8.36 -0.98 -0.15
N LYS A 143 -8.72 -1.78 0.87
CA LYS A 143 -9.48 -3.02 0.67
C LYS A 143 -10.83 -2.73 0.02
N ALA A 144 -11.54 -1.71 0.49
CA ALA A 144 -12.78 -1.24 -0.13
C ALA A 144 -12.59 -0.73 -1.57
N ALA A 145 -11.42 -0.16 -1.89
CA ALA A 145 -11.05 0.25 -3.26
C ALA A 145 -10.54 -0.91 -4.15
N GLY A 146 -10.72 -2.17 -3.74
CA GLY A 146 -10.38 -3.35 -4.54
C GLY A 146 -8.95 -3.86 -4.38
N TYR A 147 -8.24 -3.45 -3.33
CA TYR A 147 -6.96 -4.09 -2.99
C TYR A 147 -7.22 -5.52 -2.51
N TYR A 148 -6.31 -6.43 -2.88
CA TYR A 148 -6.38 -7.82 -2.51
C TYR A 148 -6.33 -8.01 -1.01
N THR A 149 -7.24 -8.84 -0.52
CA THR A 149 -7.30 -9.30 0.86
C THR A 149 -8.00 -10.65 0.89
N GLU A 150 -7.64 -11.47 1.87
CA GLU A 150 -8.36 -12.72 2.19
C GLU A 150 -9.47 -12.47 3.23
N GLY A 151 -9.49 -11.29 3.83
CA GLY A 151 -10.43 -10.91 4.88
C GLY A 151 -11.68 -10.20 4.36
N VAL A 152 -12.52 -9.77 5.31
CA VAL A 152 -13.75 -9.05 5.01
C VAL A 152 -13.42 -7.66 4.45
N VAL A 153 -14.17 -7.28 3.40
CA VAL A 153 -14.22 -5.92 2.86
C VAL A 153 -15.41 -5.21 3.49
N LEU A 154 -15.15 -4.10 4.18
CA LEU A 154 -16.19 -3.32 4.85
C LEU A 154 -17.01 -2.51 3.82
N ASP A 155 -18.29 -2.31 4.13
CA ASP A 155 -19.16 -1.39 3.42
C ASP A 155 -18.95 0.06 3.89
N GLU A 156 -19.66 1.02 3.29
CA GLU A 156 -19.50 2.44 3.60
C GLU A 156 -19.75 2.77 5.09
N LEU A 157 -20.72 2.10 5.71
CA LEU A 157 -21.03 2.28 7.13
C LEU A 157 -19.89 1.75 8.01
N GLY A 158 -19.38 0.56 7.72
CA GLY A 158 -18.23 0.00 8.42
C GLY A 158 -16.97 0.85 8.28
N LEU A 159 -16.73 1.43 7.10
CA LEU A 159 -15.58 2.32 6.87
C LEU A 159 -15.66 3.64 7.65
N ALA A 160 -16.86 4.21 7.81
CA ALA A 160 -17.06 5.45 8.55
C ALA A 160 -16.73 5.34 10.05
N GLU A 161 -16.82 4.12 10.60
CA GLU A 161 -16.45 3.82 11.98
C GLU A 161 -14.94 3.66 12.18
N ILE A 162 -14.17 3.38 11.13
CA ILE A 162 -12.70 3.29 11.20
C ILE A 162 -12.10 4.68 11.25
N LYS A 163 -11.57 5.03 12.43
CA LYS A 163 -10.97 6.34 12.70
C LYS A 163 -9.53 6.21 13.18
N GLY A 164 -8.66 7.08 12.68
CA GLY A 164 -7.31 7.24 13.18
C GLY A 164 -7.26 8.04 14.48
N ARG A 165 -6.08 8.17 15.08
CA ARG A 165 -5.89 8.95 16.31
C ARG A 165 -6.40 10.39 16.17
N ALA A 166 -7.09 10.86 17.21
CA ALA A 166 -7.53 12.24 17.34
C ALA A 166 -6.34 13.21 17.46
N LEU A 167 -6.58 14.48 17.15
CA LEU A 167 -5.64 15.55 17.46
C LEU A 167 -5.68 15.78 18.98
N GLU A 168 -4.54 15.67 19.65
CA GLU A 168 -4.39 16.21 20.99
C GLU A 168 -4.50 17.74 20.90
N VAL A 169 -5.36 18.32 21.74
CA VAL A 169 -5.62 19.77 21.83
C VAL A 169 -4.59 20.41 22.74
#